data_AF-A0A9Q8QRG5-F1
#
_entry.id   AF-A0A9Q8QRG5-F1
#
_cell.length_a   1.000
_cell.length_b   1.000
_cell.length_c   1.000
_cell.angle_alpha   90.00
_cell.angle_beta   90.00
_cell.angle_gamma   90.00
#
_symmetry.space_group_name_H-M   'P 1'
#
loop_
_entity.id
_entity.type
_entity.pdbx_description
1 polymer ?
#
loop_
_entity_poly.entity_id
_entity_poly.type
_entity_poly.pdbx_seq_one_letter_code
_entity_poly.pdbx_strand_id
1 'polypeptide(L)'
;MEHYLQYAPTKRVTKASLPRKTPVRDYAQPVTTPWVVALPPGSLATLLMGFRAQIMDHKWHVYADGPDPDGRVDVHFVRSWTGNPIVTARIETQRRPEDAQQGEAREDAEPEARIVEITWEADRTRGPFIHTPTEDTARNWVLDVCDWVFGIRLPGQTGEYKSLQICEDDE
;
A
#
# COMPACT_ATOMS: atom_id res chain seq x y z
N MET A 1 2.12 6.12 -19.88
CA MET A 1 2.50 5.35 -18.68
C MET A 1 1.72 4.05 -18.79
N GLU A 2 2.38 2.93 -19.09
CA GLU A 2 1.69 1.63 -19.21
C GLU A 2 1.28 1.20 -17.80
N HIS A 3 -0.01 1.17 -17.51
CA HIS A 3 -0.51 0.68 -16.24
C HIS A 3 -0.44 -0.85 -16.25
N TYR A 4 0.08 -1.45 -15.18
CA TYR A 4 0.22 -2.90 -15.03
C TYR A 4 -1.11 -3.64 -14.81
N LEU A 5 -2.23 -3.04 -15.22
CA LEU A 5 -3.58 -3.62 -15.14
C LEU A 5 -3.70 -4.96 -15.87
N GLN A 6 -2.87 -5.21 -16.88
CA GLN A 6 -2.81 -6.52 -17.55
C GLN A 6 -2.33 -7.66 -16.61
N TYR A 7 -1.69 -7.31 -15.49
CA TYR A 7 -1.25 -8.22 -14.44
C TYR A 7 -2.16 -8.17 -13.21
N ALA A 8 -3.36 -7.58 -13.34
CA ALA A 8 -4.34 -7.59 -12.27
C ALA A 8 -4.62 -9.03 -11.84
N PRO A 9 -4.56 -9.32 -10.52
CA PRO A 9 -4.70 -10.69 -10.08
C PRO A 9 -6.15 -11.15 -10.18
N THR A 10 -6.36 -12.38 -10.66
CA THR A 10 -7.70 -13.02 -10.68
C THR A 10 -8.11 -13.59 -9.33
N LYS A 11 -7.17 -13.66 -8.39
CA LYS A 11 -7.37 -14.14 -7.02
C LYS A 11 -6.63 -13.22 -6.06
N ARG A 12 -7.24 -12.94 -4.90
CA ARG A 12 -6.64 -12.12 -3.85
C ARG A 12 -5.22 -12.60 -3.52
N VAL A 13 -4.28 -11.66 -3.58
CA VAL A 13 -2.89 -11.87 -3.16
C VAL A 13 -2.85 -11.81 -1.62
N THR A 14 -2.31 -12.86 -1.03
CA THR A 14 -2.05 -12.98 0.41
C THR A 14 -0.56 -13.18 0.67
N LYS A 15 -0.08 -12.94 1.90
CA LYS A 15 1.32 -13.21 2.29
C LYS A 15 1.77 -14.62 1.87
N ALA A 16 0.90 -15.63 2.01
CA ALA A 16 1.17 -17.02 1.65
C ALA A 16 1.23 -17.30 0.13
N SER A 17 0.62 -16.43 -0.69
CA SER A 17 0.61 -16.56 -2.15
C SER A 17 1.86 -16.00 -2.84
N LEU A 18 2.71 -15.30 -2.09
CA LEU A 18 3.93 -14.67 -2.59
C LEU A 18 5.05 -15.70 -2.83
N PRO A 19 6.04 -15.39 -3.70
CA PRO A 19 7.11 -16.31 -4.04
C PRO A 19 7.89 -16.80 -2.81
N ARG A 20 7.99 -18.13 -2.63
CA ARG A 20 8.73 -18.73 -1.51
C ARG A 20 10.23 -18.44 -1.51
N LYS A 21 10.80 -18.15 -2.68
CA LYS A 21 12.22 -17.79 -2.82
C LYS A 21 12.52 -16.45 -2.15
N THR A 22 11.51 -15.60 -1.99
CA THR A 22 11.63 -14.26 -1.43
C THR A 22 10.56 -14.07 -0.36
N PRO A 23 10.69 -14.74 0.80
CA PRO A 23 9.66 -14.69 1.83
C PRO A 23 9.54 -13.26 2.38
N VAL A 24 8.30 -12.84 2.64
CA VAL A 24 8.03 -11.55 3.28
C VAL A 24 8.57 -11.56 4.70
N ARG A 25 9.46 -10.62 5.00
CA ARG A 25 10.03 -10.42 6.33
C ARG A 25 9.13 -9.54 7.18
N ASP A 26 9.37 -9.55 8.48
CA ASP A 26 8.76 -8.59 9.40
C ASP A 26 9.64 -7.33 9.51
N TYR A 27 9.03 -6.22 9.94
CA TYR A 27 9.76 -4.98 10.22
C TYR A 27 10.82 -5.19 11.31
N ALA A 28 12.01 -4.62 11.13
CA ALA A 28 13.04 -4.54 12.16
C ALA A 28 12.86 -3.32 13.05
N GLN A 29 12.61 -2.15 12.45
CA GLN A 29 12.45 -0.87 13.14
C GLN A 29 11.19 -0.17 12.60
N PRO A 30 9.99 -0.66 12.96
CA PRO A 30 8.75 -0.04 12.51
C PRO A 30 8.58 1.35 13.14
N VAL A 31 8.24 2.33 12.31
CA VAL A 31 7.79 3.66 12.74
C VAL A 31 6.37 3.86 12.24
N THR A 32 5.49 4.35 13.11
CA THR A 32 4.06 4.51 12.82
C THR A 32 3.64 5.96 13.01
N THR A 33 2.82 6.48 12.09
CA THR A 33 2.26 7.85 12.17
C THR A 33 0.81 7.86 11.67
N PRO A 34 -0.07 8.70 12.25
CA PRO A 34 -1.39 8.94 11.69
C PRO A 34 -1.30 9.62 10.31
N TRP A 35 -2.09 9.15 9.36
CA TRP A 35 -2.22 9.78 8.05
C TRP A 35 -3.60 9.50 7.47
N VAL A 36 -4.45 10.53 7.47
CA VAL A 36 -5.85 10.40 7.04
C VAL A 36 -5.99 10.78 5.57
N VAL A 37 -6.32 9.81 4.72
CA VAL A 37 -6.52 10.01 3.28
C VAL A 37 -7.73 9.21 2.80
N ALA A 38 -8.72 9.90 2.23
CA ALA A 38 -9.87 9.24 1.62
C ALA A 38 -9.46 8.43 0.39
N LEU A 39 -9.97 7.20 0.27
CA LEU A 39 -9.78 6.38 -0.91
C LEU A 39 -10.83 6.74 -1.97
N PRO A 40 -10.45 6.83 -3.26
CA PRO A 40 -11.41 6.94 -4.34
C PRO A 40 -12.35 5.71 -4.38
N PRO A 41 -13.59 5.86 -4.87
CA PRO A 41 -14.51 4.72 -5.07
C PRO A 41 -13.85 3.59 -5.88
N GLY A 42 -14.16 2.33 -5.54
CA GLY A 42 -13.61 1.12 -6.15
C GLY A 42 -12.15 0.80 -5.78
N SER A 43 -11.42 1.73 -5.14
CA SER A 43 -10.00 1.56 -4.81
C SER A 43 -9.78 0.51 -3.73
N LEU A 44 -10.67 0.43 -2.73
CA LEU A 44 -10.56 -0.54 -1.64
C LEU A 44 -10.56 -1.98 -2.16
N ALA A 45 -11.50 -2.32 -3.06
CA ALA A 45 -11.58 -3.65 -3.64
C ALA A 45 -10.29 -4.02 -4.40
N THR A 46 -9.74 -3.06 -5.13
CA THR A 46 -8.48 -3.20 -5.87
C THR A 46 -7.29 -3.45 -4.93
N LEU A 47 -7.17 -2.66 -3.85
CA LEU A 47 -6.12 -2.84 -2.84
C LEU A 47 -6.25 -4.17 -2.08
N LEU A 48 -7.48 -4.59 -1.77
CA LEU A 48 -7.77 -5.89 -1.14
C LEU A 48 -7.35 -7.07 -2.02
N MET A 49 -7.53 -6.95 -3.34
CA MET A 49 -7.05 -7.96 -4.29
C MET A 49 -5.52 -8.03 -4.34
N GLY A 50 -4.84 -6.91 -4.06
CA GLY A 50 -3.39 -6.81 -4.01
C GLY A 50 -2.74 -6.94 -5.38
N PHE A 51 -1.42 -7.17 -5.39
CA PHE A 51 -0.64 -7.30 -6.60
C PHE A 51 0.59 -8.18 -6.37
N ARG A 52 0.85 -9.08 -7.31
CA ARG A 52 2.04 -9.93 -7.29
C ARG A 52 2.91 -9.63 -8.50
N ALA A 53 4.05 -8.97 -8.28
CA ALA A 53 5.11 -8.85 -9.27
C ALA A 53 5.41 -10.20 -9.97
N GLN A 54 5.47 -10.17 -11.30
CA GLN A 54 5.82 -11.32 -12.15
C GLN A 54 7.23 -11.19 -12.74
N ILE A 55 7.69 -9.96 -12.93
CA ILE A 55 9.04 -9.61 -13.42
C ILE A 55 9.69 -8.59 -12.47
N MET A 56 11.00 -8.45 -12.56
CA MET A 56 11.79 -7.54 -11.69
C MET A 56 11.31 -6.09 -11.77
N ASP A 57 10.93 -5.64 -12.97
CA ASP A 57 10.49 -4.27 -13.24
C ASP A 57 9.22 -3.86 -12.49
N HIS A 58 8.43 -4.80 -11.98
CA HIS A 58 7.25 -4.50 -11.19
C HIS A 58 7.61 -3.98 -9.79
N LYS A 59 8.80 -4.34 -9.29
CA LYS A 59 9.43 -3.94 -8.01
C LYS A 59 8.68 -4.24 -6.71
N TRP A 60 7.36 -4.38 -6.73
CA TRP A 60 6.50 -4.48 -5.55
C TRP A 60 5.64 -5.74 -5.52
N HIS A 61 5.53 -6.31 -4.33
CA HIS A 61 4.39 -7.11 -3.94
C HIS A 61 3.48 -6.26 -3.06
N VAL A 62 2.18 -6.36 -3.30
CA VAL A 62 1.15 -5.74 -2.48
C VAL A 62 0.18 -6.83 -2.06
N TYR A 63 -0.13 -6.91 -0.78
CA TYR A 63 -1.16 -7.80 -0.28
C TYR A 63 -1.87 -7.12 0.88
N ALA A 64 -3.11 -7.53 1.13
CA ALA A 64 -3.89 -7.02 2.24
C ALA A 64 -4.16 -8.13 3.27
N ASP A 65 -4.15 -7.78 4.55
CA ASP A 65 -4.70 -8.58 5.64
C ASP A 65 -6.01 -7.93 6.14
N GLY A 66 -6.95 -8.76 6.58
CA GLY A 66 -8.31 -8.33 6.93
C GLY A 66 -9.32 -8.41 5.77
N PRO A 67 -10.47 -7.71 5.84
CA PRO A 67 -10.89 -6.86 6.95
C PRO A 67 -11.03 -7.63 8.27
N ASP A 68 -10.61 -7.03 9.38
CA ASP A 68 -10.83 -7.57 10.73
C ASP A 68 -12.27 -7.32 11.21
N PRO A 69 -12.69 -7.83 12.39
CA PRO A 69 -14.04 -7.61 12.91
C PRO A 69 -14.42 -6.13 13.14
N ASP A 70 -13.42 -5.24 13.27
CA ASP A 70 -13.61 -3.79 13.42
C ASP A 70 -13.66 -3.07 12.06
N GLY A 71 -13.58 -3.79 10.94
CA GLY A 71 -13.55 -3.21 9.59
C GLY A 71 -12.22 -2.55 9.23
N ARG A 72 -11.11 -2.96 9.87
CA ARG A 72 -9.76 -2.50 9.52
C ARG A 72 -9.07 -3.45 8.56
N VAL A 73 -8.33 -2.88 7.63
CA VAL A 73 -7.54 -3.59 6.62
C VAL A 73 -6.10 -3.07 6.67
N ASP A 74 -5.13 -3.97 6.69
CA ASP A 74 -3.72 -3.60 6.57
C ASP A 74 -3.22 -3.96 5.16
N VAL A 75 -2.84 -2.96 4.38
CA VAL A 75 -2.27 -3.15 3.03
C VAL A 75 -0.76 -3.03 3.10
N HIS A 76 -0.06 -4.09 2.77
CA HIS A 76 1.39 -4.22 2.88
C HIS A 76 2.05 -4.02 1.53
N PHE A 77 3.04 -3.11 1.49
CA PHE A 77 3.85 -2.80 0.32
C PHE A 77 5.27 -3.34 0.56
N VAL A 78 5.65 -4.35 -0.23
CA VAL A 78 6.84 -5.17 0.00
C VAL A 78 7.72 -5.18 -1.26
N ARG A 79 9.05 -5.19 -1.09
CA ARG A 79 9.96 -5.36 -2.23
C ARG A 79 9.92 -6.78 -2.78
N SER A 80 9.73 -6.89 -4.09
CA SER A 80 9.57 -8.19 -4.77
C SER A 80 10.80 -9.09 -4.75
N TRP A 81 12.02 -8.52 -4.71
CA TRP A 81 13.27 -9.28 -4.78
C TRP A 81 13.97 -9.48 -3.43
N THR A 82 13.63 -8.73 -2.38
CA THR A 82 14.17 -8.95 -1.02
C THR A 82 13.14 -9.50 -0.03
N GLY A 83 11.85 -9.29 -0.30
CA GLY A 83 10.77 -9.60 0.64
C GLY A 83 10.72 -8.64 1.82
N ASN A 84 11.49 -7.54 1.79
CA ASN A 84 11.50 -6.59 2.89
C ASN A 84 10.21 -5.74 2.87
N PRO A 85 9.53 -5.60 4.02
CA PRO A 85 8.40 -4.70 4.14
C PRO A 85 8.91 -3.26 4.09
N ILE A 86 8.24 -2.41 3.31
CA ILE A 86 8.63 -1.02 3.14
C ILE A 86 7.65 -0.11 3.88
N VAL A 87 6.36 -0.28 3.58
CA VAL A 87 5.29 0.47 4.24
C VAL A 87 4.02 -0.39 4.30
N THR A 88 3.25 -0.20 5.36
CA THR A 88 1.90 -0.73 5.53
C THR A 88 0.97 0.46 5.66
N ALA A 89 -0.12 0.49 4.90
CA ALA A 89 -1.20 1.45 5.06
C ALA A 89 -2.39 0.77 5.74
N ARG A 90 -2.81 1.30 6.88
CA ARG A 90 -4.00 0.84 7.60
C ARG A 90 -5.21 1.63 7.11
N ILE A 91 -6.23 0.90 6.69
CA ILE A 91 -7.48 1.42 6.13
C ILE A 91 -8.62 1.08 7.08
N GLU A 92 -9.48 2.05 7.34
CA GLU A 92 -10.78 1.84 7.97
C GLU A 92 -11.87 1.85 6.91
N THR A 93 -12.79 0.87 6.95
CA THR A 93 -13.91 0.74 6.00
C THR A 93 -15.26 1.12 6.60
N GLN A 94 -15.31 1.49 7.88
CA GLN A 94 -16.52 1.99 8.54
C GLN A 94 -16.28 3.42 9.05
N ARG A 95 -17.27 4.30 8.87
CA ARG A 95 -17.28 5.57 9.62
C ARG A 95 -17.46 5.24 11.10
N ARG A 96 -16.60 5.81 11.93
CA ARG A 96 -16.84 5.82 13.37
C ARG A 96 -18.14 6.61 13.64
N PRO A 97 -19.00 6.20 14.59
CA PRO A 97 -20.28 6.88 14.85
C PRO A 97 -20.19 8.39 15.09
N GLU A 98 -19.05 8.87 15.58
CA GLU A 98 -18.79 10.31 15.82
C GLU A 98 -18.64 11.15 14.54
N ASP A 99 -18.29 10.53 13.39
CA ASP A 99 -18.13 11.21 12.08
C ASP A 99 -19.41 11.17 11.23
N ALA A 100 -20.50 10.61 11.75
CA ALA A 100 -21.77 10.48 11.03
C ALA A 100 -22.63 11.75 11.16
N GLN A 101 -22.24 12.85 10.51
CA GLN A 101 -23.21 13.92 10.23
C GLN A 101 -24.25 13.38 9.24
N GLN A 102 -25.52 13.50 9.63
CA GLN A 102 -26.73 12.98 8.97
C GLN A 102 -26.68 13.12 7.44
N GLY A 103 -26.43 12.01 6.77
CA GLY A 103 -26.70 11.79 5.36
C GLY A 103 -27.18 10.35 5.22
N GLU A 104 -28.34 10.16 4.60
CA GLU A 104 -28.95 8.85 4.40
C GLU A 104 -27.95 7.92 3.69
N ALA A 105 -27.49 6.90 4.40
CA ALA A 105 -26.68 5.85 3.80
C ALA A 105 -27.51 5.16 2.73
N ARG A 106 -27.18 5.37 1.45
CA ARG A 106 -27.76 4.59 0.36
C ARG A 106 -27.26 3.15 0.52
N GLU A 107 -28.17 2.17 0.48
CA GLU A 107 -27.80 0.75 0.61
C GLU A 107 -26.79 0.28 -0.46
N ASP A 108 -26.68 1.03 -1.57
CA ASP A 108 -25.74 0.79 -2.67
C ASP A 108 -24.45 1.63 -2.60
N ALA A 109 -24.27 2.46 -1.57
CA ALA A 109 -23.05 3.27 -1.44
C ALA A 109 -21.89 2.40 -0.95
N GLU A 110 -20.79 2.41 -1.70
CA GLU A 110 -19.56 1.78 -1.25
C GLU A 110 -19.12 2.37 0.10
N PRO A 111 -18.59 1.54 1.02
CA PRO A 111 -18.09 2.03 2.29
C PRO A 111 -17.04 3.11 2.05
N GLU A 112 -17.20 4.27 2.70
CA GLU A 112 -16.20 5.32 2.69
C GLU A 112 -14.94 4.81 3.39
N ALA A 113 -14.00 4.35 2.57
CA ALA A 113 -12.74 3.83 3.04
C ALA A 113 -11.69 4.93 3.06
N ARG A 114 -10.84 4.92 4.09
CA ARG A 114 -9.76 5.89 4.25
C ARG A 114 -8.55 5.22 4.86
N ILE A 115 -7.36 5.60 4.38
CA ILE A 115 -6.12 5.35 5.10
C ILE A 115 -6.19 6.21 6.37
N VAL A 116 -5.81 5.64 7.51
CA VAL A 116 -5.80 6.35 8.80
C VAL A 116 -4.42 6.39 9.45
N GLU A 117 -3.54 5.47 9.07
CA GLU A 117 -2.23 5.28 9.66
C GLU A 117 -1.31 4.60 8.64
N ILE A 118 -0.03 4.93 8.70
CA ILE A 118 1.02 4.20 8.00
C ILE A 118 2.10 3.76 8.98
N THR A 119 2.65 2.57 8.73
CA THR A 119 3.82 2.04 9.40
C THR A 119 4.89 1.73 8.38
N TRP A 120 6.13 2.18 8.57
CA TRP A 120 7.24 1.92 7.65
C TRP A 120 8.49 1.41 8.34
N GLU A 121 9.38 0.79 7.56
CA GLU A 121 10.69 0.34 8.01
C GLU A 121 11.66 1.52 8.10
N ALA A 122 12.19 1.81 9.29
CA ALA A 122 13.23 2.82 9.48
C ALA A 122 14.66 2.25 9.41
N ASP A 123 14.83 0.92 9.44
CA ASP A 123 16.13 0.28 9.28
C ASP A 123 16.66 0.48 7.85
N ARG A 124 17.73 1.30 7.74
CA ARG A 124 18.37 1.63 6.47
C ARG A 124 18.97 0.43 5.74
N THR A 125 19.24 -0.67 6.44
CA THR A 125 19.78 -1.89 5.85
C THR A 125 18.71 -2.78 5.22
N ARG A 126 17.43 -2.46 5.45
CA ARG A 126 16.29 -3.28 5.04
C ARG A 126 15.42 -2.68 3.94
N GLY A 127 15.74 -1.50 3.43
CA GLY A 127 15.09 -0.98 2.24
C GLY A 127 16.07 -0.43 1.22
N PRO A 128 15.58 0.03 0.06
CA PRO A 128 16.39 0.63 -0.99
C PRO A 128 16.89 2.05 -0.61
N PHE A 129 17.10 2.31 0.68
CA PHE A 129 17.12 3.67 1.22
C PHE A 129 18.54 4.24 1.25
N ILE A 130 18.77 5.33 0.50
CA ILE A 130 20.02 6.10 0.60
C ILE A 130 20.08 6.86 1.93
N HIS A 131 18.93 7.37 2.38
CA HIS A 131 18.75 8.13 3.61
C HIS A 131 17.78 7.42 4.56
N THR A 132 17.78 7.80 5.85
CA THR A 132 16.77 7.32 6.78
C THR A 132 15.37 7.67 6.26
N PRO A 133 14.47 6.70 6.11
CA PRO A 133 13.08 6.94 5.73
C PRO A 133 12.40 7.96 6.64
N THR A 134 11.82 8.98 6.03
CA THR A 134 10.96 9.95 6.71
C THR A 134 9.49 9.62 6.49
N GLU A 135 8.62 10.23 7.28
CA GLU A 135 7.17 10.16 7.09
C GLU A 135 6.74 10.57 5.67
N ASP A 136 7.27 11.67 5.13
CA ASP A 136 6.97 12.10 3.76
C ASP A 136 7.40 11.06 2.72
N THR A 137 8.55 10.41 2.95
CA THR A 137 9.03 9.34 2.06
C THR A 137 8.10 8.13 2.13
N ALA A 138 7.63 7.76 3.33
CA ALA A 138 6.70 6.66 3.54
C ALA A 138 5.33 6.91 2.89
N ARG A 139 4.79 8.13 3.02
CA ARG A 139 3.56 8.55 2.34
C ARG A 139 3.73 8.46 0.83
N ASN A 140 4.84 8.97 0.29
CA ASN A 140 5.12 8.93 -1.15
C ASN A 140 5.19 7.50 -1.69
N TRP A 141 5.72 6.52 -0.94
CA TRP A 141 5.68 5.12 -1.38
C TRP A 141 4.25 4.59 -1.54
N VAL A 142 3.36 4.92 -0.61
CA VAL A 142 1.96 4.52 -0.72
C VAL A 142 1.32 5.20 -1.95
N LEU A 143 1.53 6.50 -2.12
CA LEU A 143 1.00 7.26 -3.27
C LEU A 143 1.51 6.68 -4.60
N ASP A 144 2.83 6.52 -4.73
CA ASP A 144 3.48 6.06 -5.95
C ASP A 144 3.04 4.64 -6.32
N VAL A 145 2.97 3.72 -5.36
CA VAL A 145 2.54 2.35 -5.66
C VAL A 145 1.05 2.31 -5.99
N CYS A 146 0.20 3.09 -5.32
CA CYS A 146 -1.22 3.18 -5.64
C CYS A 146 -1.44 3.60 -7.10
N ASP A 147 -0.76 4.65 -7.56
CA ASP A 147 -0.92 5.12 -8.94
C ASP A 147 -0.22 4.21 -9.95
N TRP A 148 1.02 3.81 -9.67
CA TRP A 148 1.82 3.06 -10.63
C TRP A 148 1.32 1.63 -10.86
N VAL A 149 0.98 0.93 -9.78
CA VAL A 149 0.55 -0.48 -9.85
C VAL A 149 -0.94 -0.58 -10.12
N PHE A 150 -1.75 0.25 -9.47
CA PHE A 150 -3.21 0.11 -9.50
C PHE A 150 -3.93 1.19 -10.31
N GLY A 151 -3.24 2.25 -10.75
CA GLY A 151 -3.89 3.41 -11.36
C GLY A 151 -4.78 4.19 -10.38
N ILE A 152 -4.58 4.01 -9.07
CA ILE A 152 -5.33 4.69 -8.02
C ILE A 152 -4.63 5.98 -7.67
N ARG A 153 -5.25 7.12 -7.99
CA ARG A 153 -4.75 8.43 -7.59
C ARG A 153 -5.33 8.84 -6.25
N LEU A 154 -4.46 8.89 -5.24
CA LEU A 154 -4.82 9.34 -3.90
C LEU A 154 -4.70 10.87 -3.77
N PRO A 155 -5.51 11.50 -2.91
CA PRO A 155 -5.36 12.92 -2.57
C PRO A 155 -3.93 13.27 -2.11
N GLY A 156 -3.39 14.37 -2.61
CA GLY A 156 -2.03 14.84 -2.27
C GLY A 156 -0.93 14.39 -3.24
N GLN A 157 -1.24 13.53 -4.22
CA GLN A 157 -0.29 13.15 -5.26
C GLN A 157 -0.11 14.29 -6.28
N THR A 158 1.04 14.96 -6.24
CA THR A 158 1.48 15.83 -7.34
C THR A 158 2.00 14.93 -8.44
N GLY A 159 1.52 15.07 -9.68
CA GLY A 159 1.74 14.11 -10.78
C GLY A 159 3.18 13.94 -11.29
N GLU A 160 4.17 14.31 -10.49
CA GLU A 160 5.59 14.09 -10.76
C GLU A 160 6.02 12.84 -9.98
N TYR A 161 6.06 11.69 -10.66
CA TYR A 161 6.72 10.50 -10.16
C TYR A 161 8.20 10.84 -9.98
N LYS A 162 8.60 11.20 -8.75
CA LYS A 162 10.00 11.30 -8.39
C LYS A 162 10.49 9.88 -8.28
N SER A 163 10.86 9.32 -9.43
CA SER A 163 11.54 8.03 -9.55
C SER A 163 12.41 7.86 -8.32
N LEU A 164 11.97 6.96 -7.43
CA LEU A 164 12.65 6.67 -6.18
C LEU A 164 14.13 6.60 -6.51
N GLN A 165 14.93 7.52 -5.97
CA GLN A 165 16.37 7.45 -6.05
C GLN A 165 16.77 6.23 -5.25
N ILE A 166 16.70 5.09 -5.91
CA ILE A 166 17.06 3.77 -5.44
C ILE A 166 18.55 3.68 -5.75
N CYS A 167 19.37 3.33 -4.76
CA CYS A 167 20.65 2.70 -5.09
C CYS A 167 20.30 1.43 -5.85
N GLU A 168 20.48 1.47 -7.17
CA GLU A 168 20.70 0.25 -7.91
C GLU A 168 21.96 -0.35 -7.29
N ASP A 169 21.86 -1.52 -6.68
CA ASP A 169 23.04 -2.30 -6.36
C ASP A 169 23.68 -2.65 -7.72
N ASP A 170 24.60 -1.80 -8.18
CA ASP A 170 25.54 -2.15 -9.24
C ASP A 170 26.34 -3.36 -8.74
N GLU A 171 26.24 -4.49 -9.46
CA GLU A 171 27.08 -5.67 -9.29
C GLU A 171 28.59 -5.35 -9.32
#